data_AF-A0A2U1RGY7-F1
#
_entry.id   AF-A0A2U1RGY7-F1
#
_cell.length_a   1.000
_cell.length_b   1.000
_cell.length_c   1.000
_cell.angle_alpha   90.00
_cell.angle_beta   90.00
_cell.angle_gamma   90.00
#
_symmetry.space_group_name_H-M   'P 1'
#
loop_
_entity.id
_entity.type
_entity.pdbx_description
1 polymer ?
#
loop_
_entity_poly.entity_id
_entity_poly.type
_entity_poly.pdbx_seq_one_letter_code
_entity_poly.pdbx_strand_id
1 'polypeptide(L)'
;MIKPLKIILFFGGIFFCLLVALSSSAFSQQVTPQQGSKRLPRAYEGAPPLIPHDVEARKGVCLACHEFGVVGAPIVPHPTRNHFCLQCHVGQDLAVQAFPAGSSPDEKRPD
;
A
#
# COMPACT_ATOMS: atom_id res chain seq x y z
N MET A 1 -1.84 61.11 0.52
CA MET A 1 -3.08 60.71 -0.18
C MET A 1 -2.79 59.55 -1.12
N ILE A 2 -2.92 58.30 -0.65
CA ILE A 2 -2.65 57.11 -1.46
C ILE A 2 -3.92 56.84 -2.28
N LYS A 3 -3.80 56.88 -3.61
CA LYS A 3 -4.92 56.65 -4.53
C LYS A 3 -5.54 55.27 -4.23
N PRO A 4 -6.87 55.12 -4.19
CA PRO A 4 -7.56 53.90 -3.74
C PRO A 4 -7.11 52.66 -4.52
N LEU A 5 -6.70 52.84 -5.79
CA LEU A 5 -6.15 51.80 -6.65
C LEU A 5 -4.88 51.13 -6.09
N LYS A 6 -3.99 51.89 -5.44
CA LYS A 6 -2.74 51.33 -4.87
C LYS A 6 -3.01 50.49 -3.61
N ILE A 7 -4.05 50.86 -2.85
CA ILE A 7 -4.47 50.13 -1.65
C ILE A 7 -5.11 48.79 -2.06
N ILE A 8 -5.98 48.82 -3.09
CA ILE A 8 -6.63 47.61 -3.62
C ILE A 8 -5.61 46.63 -4.20
N LEU A 9 -4.61 47.12 -4.97
CA LEU A 9 -3.55 46.27 -5.52
C LEU A 9 -2.66 45.65 -4.43
N PHE A 10 -2.39 46.39 -3.35
CA PHE A 10 -1.56 45.90 -2.25
C PHE A 10 -2.28 44.82 -1.41
N PHE A 11 -3.53 45.08 -1.01
CA PHE A 11 -4.32 44.09 -0.27
C PHE A 11 -4.73 42.89 -1.13
N GLY A 12 -5.04 43.09 -2.41
CA GLY A 12 -5.31 42.00 -3.36
C GLY A 12 -4.09 41.10 -3.59
N GLY A 13 -2.89 41.69 -3.69
CA GLY A 13 -1.65 40.94 -3.81
C GLY A 13 -1.30 40.12 -2.56
N ILE A 14 -1.50 40.71 -1.36
CA ILE A 14 -1.27 40.02 -0.09
C ILE A 14 -2.26 38.85 0.10
N PHE A 15 -3.53 39.05 -0.24
CA PHE A 15 -4.54 38.00 -0.18
C PHE A 15 -4.25 36.85 -1.15
N PHE A 16 -3.82 37.17 -2.38
CA PHE A 16 -3.43 36.16 -3.36
C PHE A 16 -2.19 35.36 -2.93
N CYS A 17 -1.17 36.03 -2.37
CA CYS A 17 0.00 35.35 -1.81
C CYS A 17 -0.36 34.43 -0.62
N LEU A 18 -1.25 34.88 0.27
CA LEU A 18 -1.74 34.06 1.38
C LEU A 18 -2.50 32.83 0.87
N LEU A 19 -3.38 32.97 -0.11
CA LEU A 19 -4.11 31.83 -0.70
C LEU A 19 -3.16 30.80 -1.34
N VAL A 20 -2.13 31.25 -2.05
CA VAL A 20 -1.12 30.34 -2.64
C VAL A 20 -0.34 29.61 -1.53
N ALA A 21 0.08 30.31 -0.48
CA ALA A 21 0.81 29.71 0.64
C ALA A 21 -0.02 28.66 1.41
N LEU A 22 -1.32 28.91 1.63
CA LEU A 22 -2.20 27.96 2.33
C LEU A 22 -2.55 26.72 1.50
N SER A 23 -2.34 26.73 0.18
CA SER A 23 -2.65 25.59 -0.70
C SER A 23 -1.55 24.53 -0.77
N SER A 24 -0.36 24.78 -0.19
CA SER A 24 0.83 23.92 -0.34
C SER A 24 0.92 22.72 0.63
N SER A 25 -0.10 22.45 1.45
CA SER A 25 -0.06 21.36 2.46
C SER A 25 -0.66 20.03 2.00
N ALA A 26 -1.11 19.89 0.75
CA ALA A 26 -1.63 18.63 0.25
C ALA A 26 -0.54 17.81 -0.48
N PHE A 27 -0.19 16.68 0.13
CA PHE A 27 0.42 15.51 -0.49
C PHE A 27 1.96 15.47 -0.59
N SER A 28 2.58 15.16 0.55
CA SER A 28 3.82 14.38 0.53
C SER A 28 3.61 13.08 1.32
N GLN A 29 2.63 12.27 0.90
CA GLN A 29 2.66 10.85 1.25
C GLN A 29 3.75 10.24 0.38
N GLN A 30 4.95 10.13 0.94
CA GLN A 30 6.08 9.48 0.31
C GLN A 30 5.66 8.04 0.01
N VAL A 31 5.49 7.72 -1.27
CA VAL A 31 5.48 6.34 -1.74
C VAL A 31 6.84 5.77 -1.35
N THR A 32 6.87 5.01 -0.26
CA THR A 32 8.06 4.25 0.09
C THR A 32 8.40 3.35 -1.09
N PRO A 33 9.68 3.24 -1.46
CA PRO A 33 10.09 2.40 -2.58
C PRO A 33 9.54 0.99 -2.34
N GLN A 34 8.78 0.50 -3.33
CA GLN A 34 8.27 -0.88 -3.40
C GLN A 34 9.41 -1.81 -2.98
N GLN A 35 9.29 -2.38 -1.78
CA GLN A 35 10.20 -3.39 -1.28
C GLN A 35 10.16 -4.54 -2.27
N GLY A 36 11.21 -4.60 -3.11
CA GLY A 36 11.45 -5.76 -3.96
C GLY A 36 11.41 -7.02 -3.10
N SER A 37 10.50 -7.92 -3.47
CA SER A 37 10.46 -9.36 -3.22
C SER A 37 10.50 -9.93 -1.80
N LYS A 38 10.72 -9.15 -0.73
CA LYS A 38 10.77 -9.73 0.63
C LYS A 38 9.37 -10.15 1.09
N ARG A 39 9.17 -11.46 1.25
CA ARG A 39 7.91 -12.10 1.67
C ARG A 39 8.14 -12.86 2.97
N LEU A 40 7.24 -12.72 3.93
CA LEU A 40 7.23 -13.60 5.10
C LEU A 40 6.77 -15.01 4.70
N PRO A 41 7.25 -16.07 5.38
CA PRO A 41 6.80 -17.42 5.13
C PRO A 41 5.31 -17.58 5.47
N ARG A 42 4.70 -18.62 4.92
CA ARG A 42 3.36 -19.05 5.33
C ARG A 42 3.43 -19.59 6.76
N ALA A 43 2.31 -19.50 7.49
CA ALA A 43 2.21 -20.06 8.84
C ALA A 43 2.34 -21.59 8.85
N TYR A 44 1.87 -22.26 7.80
CA TYR A 44 1.98 -23.71 7.56
C TYR A 44 1.75 -24.01 6.08
N GLU A 45 2.01 -25.25 5.66
CA GLU A 45 1.79 -25.69 4.27
C GLU A 45 0.33 -25.54 3.85
N GLY A 46 0.11 -24.90 2.69
CA GLY A 46 -1.24 -24.61 2.19
C GLY A 46 -1.95 -23.41 2.85
N ALA A 47 -1.39 -22.79 3.90
CA ALA A 47 -1.96 -21.56 4.46
C ALA A 47 -1.99 -20.43 3.39
N PRO A 48 -3.00 -19.54 3.43
CA PRO A 48 -3.03 -18.37 2.55
C PRO A 48 -1.75 -17.54 2.72
N PRO A 49 -1.04 -17.20 1.63
CA PRO A 49 0.12 -16.32 1.71
C PRO A 49 -0.28 -14.91 2.14
N LEU A 50 0.60 -14.26 2.90
CA LEU A 50 0.49 -12.85 3.22
C LEU A 50 0.70 -11.99 1.97
N ILE A 51 0.08 -10.81 1.95
CA ILE A 51 0.15 -9.87 0.83
C ILE A 51 1.40 -8.99 0.98
N PRO A 52 2.38 -9.06 0.05
CA PRO A 52 3.65 -8.39 0.21
C PRO A 52 3.71 -6.98 -0.38
N HIS A 53 2.55 -6.39 -0.68
CA HIS A 53 2.43 -5.06 -1.26
C HIS A 53 1.22 -4.35 -0.67
N ASP A 54 1.14 -3.03 -0.87
CA ASP A 54 -0.03 -2.27 -0.45
C ASP A 54 -1.32 -2.81 -1.11
N VAL A 55 -2.36 -2.88 -0.30
CA VAL A 55 -3.69 -3.41 -0.66
C VAL A 55 -4.69 -2.28 -0.78
N GLU A 56 -4.57 -1.21 0.02
CA GLU A 56 -5.58 -0.17 0.08
C GLU A 56 -5.71 0.54 -1.27
N ALA A 57 -4.60 0.85 -1.93
CA ALA A 57 -4.62 1.43 -3.28
C ALA A 57 -5.10 0.48 -4.39
N ARG A 58 -5.26 -0.83 -4.09
CA ARG A 58 -5.55 -1.90 -5.07
C ARG A 58 -6.80 -2.70 -4.72
N LYS A 59 -7.62 -2.19 -3.80
CA LYS A 59 -8.80 -2.88 -3.29
C LYS A 59 -9.79 -3.15 -4.42
N GLY A 60 -10.22 -4.41 -4.55
CA GLY A 60 -11.19 -4.83 -5.56
C GLY A 60 -10.63 -5.11 -6.96
N VAL A 61 -9.34 -4.83 -7.22
CA VAL A 61 -8.70 -5.06 -8.53
C VAL A 61 -7.63 -6.15 -8.50
N CYS A 62 -7.73 -7.10 -7.54
CA CYS A 62 -6.75 -8.16 -7.32
C CYS A 62 -6.46 -9.00 -8.58
N LEU A 63 -7.52 -9.30 -9.35
CA LEU A 63 -7.44 -10.15 -10.54
C LEU A 63 -6.70 -9.51 -11.71
N ALA A 64 -6.57 -8.18 -11.73
CA ALA A 64 -5.82 -7.47 -12.77
C ALA A 64 -4.38 -8.00 -12.93
N CYS A 65 -3.78 -8.49 -11.84
CA CYS A 65 -2.49 -9.18 -11.89
C CYS A 65 -2.58 -10.68 -11.61
N HIS A 66 -3.42 -11.09 -10.67
CA HIS A 66 -3.43 -12.48 -10.17
C HIS A 66 -4.23 -13.46 -11.03
N GLU A 67 -5.01 -13.01 -12.02
CA GLU A 67 -5.75 -13.93 -12.90
C GLU A 67 -4.81 -14.67 -13.86
N PHE A 68 -3.87 -13.94 -14.47
CA PHE A 68 -2.93 -14.48 -15.45
C PHE A 68 -1.46 -14.40 -15.03
N GLY A 69 -1.20 -14.00 -13.78
CA GLY A 69 0.15 -13.88 -13.23
C GLY A 69 0.97 -12.73 -13.81
N VAL A 70 0.33 -11.60 -14.09
CA VAL A 70 0.98 -10.39 -14.62
C VAL A 70 2.00 -9.88 -13.61
N VAL A 71 3.16 -9.40 -14.09
CA VAL A 71 4.26 -8.90 -13.25
C VAL A 71 4.79 -9.94 -12.24
N GLY A 72 4.66 -11.23 -12.56
CA GLY A 72 5.11 -12.32 -11.67
C GLY A 72 4.22 -12.53 -10.44
N ALA A 73 2.98 -12.05 -10.48
CA ALA A 73 1.97 -12.42 -9.50
C ALA A 73 1.67 -13.93 -9.58
N PRO A 74 1.44 -14.62 -8.45
CA PRO A 74 0.94 -15.98 -8.48
C PRO A 74 -0.50 -16.01 -9.04
N ILE A 75 -0.79 -17.02 -9.87
CA ILE A 75 -2.13 -17.25 -10.41
C ILE A 75 -3.06 -17.73 -9.29
N VAL A 76 -4.29 -17.19 -9.26
CA VAL A 76 -5.32 -17.62 -8.30
C VAL A 76 -5.67 -19.10 -8.51
N PRO A 77 -5.44 -19.99 -7.52
CA PRO A 77 -5.74 -21.41 -7.67
C PRO A 77 -7.19 -21.77 -7.31
N HIS A 78 -8.00 -20.80 -6.85
CA HIS A 78 -9.34 -21.02 -6.32
C HIS A 78 -10.41 -20.15 -7.04
N PRO A 79 -11.01 -20.65 -8.14
CA PRO A 79 -11.89 -19.88 -9.03
C PRO A 79 -13.25 -19.49 -8.41
N THR A 80 -13.61 -20.05 -7.26
CA THR A 80 -14.87 -19.76 -6.57
C THR A 80 -14.74 -18.64 -5.51
N ARG A 81 -13.53 -18.14 -5.25
CA ARG A 81 -13.24 -17.13 -4.20
C ARG A 81 -12.76 -15.79 -4.76
N ASN A 82 -13.11 -15.50 -6.02
CA ASN A 82 -12.45 -14.48 -6.85
C ASN A 82 -12.62 -13.03 -6.37
N HIS A 83 -13.63 -12.75 -5.54
CA HIS A 83 -13.97 -11.38 -5.14
C HIS A 83 -13.69 -11.05 -3.68
N PHE A 84 -13.33 -12.04 -2.86
CA PHE A 84 -13.22 -11.92 -1.41
C PHE A 84 -11.82 -12.24 -0.89
N CYS A 85 -10.80 -11.75 -1.57
CA CYS A 85 -9.40 -12.07 -1.28
C CYS A 85 -8.99 -11.74 0.16
N LEU A 86 -9.46 -10.60 0.67
CA LEU A 86 -9.08 -10.07 1.99
C LEU A 86 -9.76 -10.78 3.16
N GLN A 87 -10.65 -11.76 2.90
CA GLN A 87 -11.16 -12.62 3.96
C GLN A 87 -10.10 -13.62 4.44
N CYS A 88 -9.12 -13.96 3.60
CA CYS A 88 -8.09 -14.95 3.91
C CYS A 88 -6.67 -14.38 3.79
N HIS A 89 -6.43 -13.48 2.83
CA HIS A 89 -5.14 -12.87 2.62
C HIS A 89 -5.05 -11.55 3.38
N VAL A 90 -4.07 -11.43 4.26
CA VAL A 90 -3.81 -10.22 5.05
C VAL A 90 -2.45 -9.65 4.69
N GLY A 91 -2.26 -8.34 4.90
CA GLY A 91 -0.97 -7.68 4.70
C GLY A 91 0.10 -8.26 5.63
N GLN A 92 1.36 -8.18 5.21
CA GLN A 92 2.51 -8.48 6.08
C GLN A 92 3.08 -7.20 6.69
N ASP A 93 3.58 -7.31 7.92
CA ASP A 93 4.48 -6.33 8.52
C ASP A 93 5.84 -6.99 8.71
N LEU A 94 6.85 -6.51 7.98
CA LEU A 94 8.20 -7.07 8.03
C LEU A 94 8.94 -6.75 9.34
N ALA A 95 8.41 -5.83 10.17
CA ALA A 95 8.90 -5.58 11.51
C ALA A 95 8.43 -6.66 12.51
N VAL A 96 7.37 -7.40 12.19
CA VAL A 96 6.85 -8.48 13.03
C VAL A 96 7.67 -9.74 12.79
N GLN A 97 8.27 -10.26 13.86
CA GLN A 97 8.97 -11.54 13.85
C GLN A 97 7.94 -12.67 13.92
N ALA A 98 8.00 -13.62 12.98
CA ALA A 98 7.13 -14.79 12.99
C ALA A 98 7.36 -15.58 14.28
N PHE A 99 6.29 -16.15 14.86
CA PHE A 99 6.39 -17.02 16.03
C PHE A 99 6.14 -18.49 15.63
N PRO A 100 7.01 -19.43 15.99
CA PRO A 100 8.29 -19.22 16.68
C PRO A 100 9.32 -18.50 15.80
N ALA A 101 10.22 -17.74 16.42
CA ALA A 101 11.22 -16.86 15.76
C ALA A 101 12.21 -17.58 14.83
N GLY A 102 12.15 -18.90 14.74
CA GLY A 102 12.84 -19.71 13.76
C GLY A 102 12.18 -21.06 13.63
N SER A 103 11.46 -21.29 12.53
CA SER A 103 11.34 -22.62 11.96
C SER A 103 12.07 -22.57 10.62
N SER A 104 13.27 -23.13 10.60
CA SER A 104 14.01 -23.46 9.38
C SER A 104 13.19 -24.46 8.53
N PRO A 105 13.55 -24.67 7.25
CA PRO A 105 12.82 -25.57 6.35
C PRO A 105 12.80 -27.07 6.73
N ASP A 106 13.24 -27.45 7.93
CA ASP A 106 13.54 -28.84 8.30
C ASP A 106 12.88 -29.31 9.61
N GLU A 107 11.86 -28.60 10.10
CA GLU A 107 11.01 -29.13 11.18
C GLU A 107 10.08 -30.21 10.60
N LYS A 108 10.64 -31.41 10.39
CA LYS A 108 9.92 -32.61 10.01
C LYS A 108 8.89 -32.94 11.11
N ARG A 109 7.64 -32.56 10.86
CA ARG A 109 6.47 -32.97 11.64
C ARG A 109 6.52 -34.50 11.86
N PRO A 110 6.47 -34.99 13.12
CA PRO A 110 6.37 -36.42 13.37
C PRO A 110 5.00 -36.93 12.94
N ASP A 111 5.03 -38.13 12.37
CA ASP A 111 3.96 -38.92 11.76
C ASP A 111 2.67 -38.99 12.59
#